data_AF-A0A0F8V979-F1
#
_entry.id   AF-A0A0F8V979-F1
#
_cell.length_a   1.000
_cell.length_b   1.000
_cell.length_c   1.000
_cell.angle_alpha   90.00
_cell.angle_beta   90.00
_cell.angle_gamma   90.00
#
_symmetry.space_group_name_H-M   'P 1'
#
loop_
_entity.id
_entity.type
_entity.pdbx_description
1 polymer ?
#
loop_
_entity_poly.entity_id
_entity_poly.type
_entity_poly.pdbx_seq_one_letter_code
_entity_poly.pdbx_strand_id
1 'polypeptide(L)'
;MVEPQKDYDTSTLLILLLCCGFFPGLIYYGVKKKTCPMCTSTNWGIKPQEEIKSQIPQEEIKPQIPQKEIHFCPQCGSSVSGKFCRECGYEFK
;
A
#
# COMPACT_ATOMS: atom_id res chain seq x y z
N MET A 1 -39.40 -19.47 -53.52
CA MET A 1 -38.63 -19.53 -52.27
C MET A 1 -37.53 -18.49 -52.41
N VAL A 2 -37.44 -17.52 -51.50
CA VAL A 2 -36.46 -16.43 -51.59
C VAL A 2 -35.23 -16.85 -50.80
N GLU A 3 -34.10 -16.99 -51.47
CA GLU A 3 -32.82 -17.27 -50.81
C GLU A 3 -32.31 -15.98 -50.14
N PRO A 4 -31.91 -16.04 -48.86
CA PRO A 4 -31.37 -14.87 -48.18
C PRO A 4 -30.01 -14.49 -48.77
N GLN A 5 -29.88 -13.22 -49.19
CA GLN A 5 -28.71 -12.64 -49.88
C GLN A 5 -27.50 -12.32 -48.98
N LYS A 6 -27.53 -12.65 -47.68
CA LYS A 6 -26.53 -12.12 -46.75
C LYS A 6 -25.81 -13.23 -45.98
N ASP A 7 -24.71 -13.66 -46.58
CA ASP A 7 -23.72 -14.52 -45.94
C ASP A 7 -22.87 -13.66 -45.01
N TYR A 8 -23.21 -13.68 -43.72
CA TYR A 8 -22.31 -13.15 -42.72
C TYR A 8 -21.33 -14.23 -42.32
N ASP A 9 -20.05 -13.97 -42.51
CA ASP A 9 -18.99 -14.82 -41.96
C ASP A 9 -19.20 -14.94 -40.44
N THR A 10 -19.42 -16.18 -39.99
CA THR A 10 -19.64 -16.46 -38.56
C THR A 10 -18.46 -15.97 -37.73
N SER A 11 -17.25 -16.04 -38.31
CA SER A 11 -16.03 -15.46 -37.74
C SER A 11 -16.15 -13.96 -37.52
N THR A 12 -16.61 -13.21 -38.53
CA THR A 12 -16.81 -11.75 -38.46
C THR A 12 -17.83 -11.38 -37.38
N LEU A 13 -18.90 -12.14 -37.25
CA LEU A 13 -19.94 -11.90 -36.26
C LEU A 13 -19.43 -12.15 -34.83
N LEU A 14 -18.60 -13.18 -34.64
CA LEU A 14 -17.98 -13.53 -33.37
C LEU A 14 -16.91 -12.49 -32.95
N ILE A 15 -16.11 -12.02 -33.91
CA ILE A 15 -15.14 -10.93 -33.69
C ILE A 15 -15.87 -9.65 -33.26
N LEU A 16 -16.97 -9.29 -33.94
CA LEU A 16 -17.76 -8.10 -33.59
C LEU A 16 -18.34 -8.20 -32.17
N LEU A 17 -18.84 -9.37 -31.78
CA LEU A 17 -19.32 -9.63 -30.41
C LEU A 17 -18.22 -9.50 -29.35
N LEU A 18 -17.03 -10.03 -29.61
CA LEU A 18 -15.90 -9.93 -28.68
C LEU A 18 -15.41 -8.49 -28.56
N CYS A 19 -15.27 -7.77 -29.68
CA CYS A 19 -14.83 -6.37 -29.73
C CYS A 19 -15.81 -5.41 -29.06
N CYS A 20 -17.12 -5.62 -29.19
CA CYS A 20 -18.12 -4.72 -28.62
C CYS A 20 -18.55 -5.07 -27.19
N GLY A 21 -18.37 -6.32 -26.75
CA GLY A 21 -18.80 -6.76 -25.42
C GLY A 21 -17.64 -7.12 -24.50
N PHE A 22 -16.84 -8.09 -24.92
CA PHE A 22 -15.84 -8.74 -24.06
C PHE A 22 -14.66 -7.81 -23.77
N PHE A 23 -14.05 -7.24 -24.80
CA PHE A 23 -12.92 -6.32 -24.66
C PHE A 23 -13.25 -5.04 -23.86
N PRO A 24 -14.33 -4.29 -24.12
CA PRO A 24 -14.67 -3.12 -23.32
C PRO A 24 -15.03 -3.48 -21.87
N GLY A 25 -15.65 -4.65 -21.64
CA GLY A 25 -15.91 -5.16 -20.29
C GLY A 25 -14.63 -5.45 -19.50
N LEU A 26 -13.65 -6.10 -20.14
CA LEU A 26 -12.34 -6.36 -19.53
C LEU A 26 -11.56 -5.07 -19.26
N ILE A 27 -11.58 -4.12 -20.20
CA ILE A 27 -10.93 -2.82 -20.02
C ILE A 27 -11.59 -2.05 -18.86
N TYR A 28 -12.93 -2.02 -18.80
CA TYR A 28 -13.65 -1.37 -17.70
C TYR A 28 -13.32 -2.00 -16.34
N TYR A 29 -13.24 -3.33 -16.27
CA TYR A 29 -12.90 -4.03 -15.04
C TYR A 29 -11.41 -3.88 -14.65
N GLY A 30 -10.50 -3.85 -15.63
CA GLY A 30 -9.06 -3.73 -15.39
C GLY A 30 -8.60 -2.31 -15.05
N VAL A 31 -9.23 -1.29 -15.64
CA VAL A 31 -8.87 0.12 -15.41
C VAL A 31 -9.49 0.65 -14.11
N LYS A 32 -10.63 0.10 -13.67
CA LYS A 32 -11.17 0.41 -12.34
C LYS A 32 -10.28 -0.21 -11.27
N LYS A 33 -9.41 0.62 -10.71
CA LYS A 33 -8.64 0.29 -9.52
C LYS A 33 -9.61 -0.10 -8.40
N LYS A 34 -9.35 -1.24 -7.77
CA LYS A 34 -10.10 -1.71 -6.59
C LYS A 34 -9.70 -0.86 -5.39
N THR A 35 -10.21 0.36 -5.32
CA THR A 35 -9.98 1.26 -4.21
C THR A 35 -11.04 1.05 -3.13
N CYS A 36 -10.63 1.17 -1.86
CA CYS A 36 -11.59 1.18 -0.77
C CYS A 36 -12.53 2.39 -0.93
N PRO A 37 -13.86 2.23 -0.86
CA PRO A 37 -14.80 3.36 -0.97
C PRO A 37 -14.73 4.31 0.26
N MET A 38 -14.04 3.91 1.32
CA MET A 38 -13.90 4.66 2.57
C MET A 38 -12.61 5.50 2.63
N CYS A 39 -11.49 5.02 2.06
CA CYS A 39 -10.19 5.68 2.18
C CYS A 39 -9.44 5.86 0.85
N THR A 40 -10.06 5.51 -0.28
CA THR A 40 -9.48 5.61 -1.64
C THR A 40 -8.11 4.94 -1.79
N SER A 41 -7.72 4.07 -0.84
CA SER A 41 -6.48 3.33 -0.88
C SER A 41 -6.63 2.07 -1.74
N THR A 42 -5.53 1.66 -2.37
CA THR A 42 -5.47 0.50 -3.27
C THR A 42 -5.06 -0.80 -2.58
N ASN A 43 -4.91 -0.81 -1.25
CA ASN A 43 -4.36 -1.95 -0.50
C ASN A 43 -5.22 -2.27 0.73
N TRP A 44 -5.90 -3.42 0.72
CA TRP A 44 -6.83 -3.88 1.76
C TRP A 44 -6.19 -4.79 2.83
N GLY A 45 -4.87 -4.91 2.92
CA GLY A 45 -4.29 -5.89 3.85
C GLY A 45 -2.79 -5.86 4.15
N ILE A 46 -2.01 -4.93 3.60
CA ILE A 46 -0.57 -4.84 3.85
C ILE A 46 -0.28 -3.56 4.63
N LYS A 47 0.24 -3.68 5.85
CA LYS A 47 0.95 -2.57 6.51
C LYS A 47 2.19 -2.27 5.67
N PRO A 48 2.44 -1.04 5.19
CA PRO A 48 3.68 -0.72 4.52
C PRO A 48 4.84 -0.88 5.50
N GLN A 49 5.61 -1.95 5.37
CA GLN A 49 6.90 -2.10 6.05
C GLN A 49 8.06 -2.37 5.10
N GLU A 50 7.86 -2.40 3.77
CA GLU A 50 8.97 -2.60 2.83
C GLU A 50 8.84 -1.77 1.55
N GLU A 51 8.35 -0.53 1.66
CA GLU A 51 8.47 0.47 0.59
C GLU A 51 9.14 1.75 1.14
N ILE A 52 10.28 1.58 1.81
CA ILE A 52 11.27 2.66 2.02
C ILE A 52 12.50 2.31 1.18
N LYS A 53 12.35 2.35 -0.13
CA LYS A 53 13.47 2.51 -1.07
C LYS A 53 12.89 3.15 -2.31
N SER A 54 13.45 4.29 -2.72
CA SER A 54 13.03 5.16 -3.82
C SER A 54 11.70 5.86 -3.56
N GLN A 55 11.62 7.15 -3.22
CA GLN A 55 12.25 8.30 -3.86
C GLN A 55 12.29 9.48 -2.87
N ILE A 56 13.46 9.77 -2.29
CA ILE A 56 13.82 11.11 -1.79
C ILE A 56 15.28 11.29 -2.21
N PRO A 57 15.66 12.38 -2.92
CA PRO A 57 17.05 12.69 -3.21
C PRO A 57 17.87 12.71 -1.91
N GLN A 58 18.88 11.84 -1.83
CA GLN A 58 19.83 11.81 -0.72
C GLN A 58 20.74 13.03 -0.81
N GLU A 59 20.31 14.14 -0.22
CA GLU A 59 21.24 15.12 0.35
C GLU A 59 21.42 14.78 1.83
N GLU A 60 22.68 14.73 2.23
CA GLU A 60 23.23 14.30 3.51
C GLU A 60 22.59 15.04 4.71
N ILE A 61 21.61 14.41 5.36
CA ILE A 61 21.19 14.80 6.71
C ILE A 61 21.44 13.61 7.63
N LYS A 62 22.54 13.70 8.39
CA LYS A 62 22.83 12.83 9.52
C LYS A 62 21.56 12.64 10.37
N PRO A 63 21.14 11.41 10.70
CA PRO A 63 20.14 11.22 11.73
C PRO A 63 20.74 11.63 13.08
N GLN A 64 20.60 12.90 13.47
CA GLN A 64 20.63 13.27 14.88
C GLN A 64 19.30 12.85 15.49
N ILE A 65 19.11 11.54 15.63
CA ILE A 65 18.24 11.02 16.68
C ILE A 65 18.94 11.45 17.97
N PRO A 66 18.31 12.21 18.88
CA PRO A 66 18.80 12.25 20.25
C PRO A 66 18.66 10.81 20.75
N GLN A 67 19.72 10.02 20.65
CA GLN A 67 19.84 8.72 21.28
C GLN A 67 19.80 9.00 22.77
N LYS A 68 18.59 9.15 23.30
CA LYS A 68 18.37 9.22 24.73
C LYS A 68 18.55 7.79 25.21
N GLU A 69 19.79 7.45 25.56
CA GLU A 69 20.19 6.14 26.05
C GLU A 69 19.21 5.66 27.12
N ILE A 70 18.42 4.66 26.75
CA ILE A 70 17.45 4.04 27.65
C ILE A 70 18.26 3.13 28.58
N HIS A 71 18.28 3.46 29.87
CA HIS A 71 18.95 2.68 30.91
C HIS A 71 17.92 2.14 31.88
N PHE A 72 18.22 0.98 32.48
CA PHE A 72 17.31 0.34 33.43
C PHE A 72 17.66 0.77 34.86
N CYS A 73 16.64 1.03 35.67
CA CYS A 73 16.85 1.39 37.07
C CYS A 73 17.31 0.17 37.89
N PRO A 74 18.42 0.26 38.66
CA PRO A 74 18.91 -0.86 39.46
C PRO A 74 17.99 -1.22 40.64
N GLN A 75 17.08 -0.31 41.04
CA GLN A 75 16.24 -0.49 42.23
C GLN A 75 14.87 -1.11 41.91
N CYS A 76 14.31 -0.85 40.72
CA CYS A 76 12.98 -1.35 40.34
C CYS A 76 12.93 -2.01 38.95
N GLY A 77 14.00 -1.96 38.16
CA GLY A 77 14.08 -2.59 36.84
C GLY A 77 13.31 -1.89 35.71
N SER A 78 12.67 -0.75 35.96
CA SER A 78 11.96 0.00 34.91
C SER A 78 12.92 0.67 33.93
N SER A 79 12.53 0.76 32.65
CA SER A 79 13.28 1.52 31.63
C SER A 79 13.14 3.02 31.87
N VAL A 80 14.26 3.70 32.10
CA VAL A 80 14.32 5.14 32.36
C VAL A 80 14.90 5.86 31.16
N SER A 81 14.27 6.99 30.84
CA SER A 81 14.72 7.93 29.83
C SER A 81 14.88 9.29 30.51
N GLY A 82 16.04 9.55 31.15
CA GLY A 82 16.32 10.78 31.89
C GLY A 82 17.22 10.56 33.11
N LYS A 83 17.39 11.58 33.97
CA LYS A 83 18.25 11.50 35.17
C LYS A 83 17.55 10.92 36.41
N PHE A 84 16.25 10.62 36.34
CA PHE A 84 15.48 10.14 37.49
C PHE A 84 14.47 9.07 37.07
N CYS A 85 14.28 8.08 37.94
CA CYS A 85 13.26 7.05 37.78
C CYS A 85 11.90 7.57 38.26
N ARG A 86 10.87 7.52 37.39
CA ARG A 86 9.50 7.94 37.72
C ARG A 86 8.75 6.97 38.63
N GLU A 87 9.18 5.72 38.67
CA GLU A 87 8.50 4.65 39.42
C GLU A 87 8.96 4.58 40.89
N CYS A 88 10.26 4.78 41.13
CA CYS A 88 10.84 4.62 42.47
C CYS A 88 11.52 5.88 43.02
N GLY A 89 11.56 6.97 42.24
CA GLY A 89 12.19 8.23 42.64
C GLY A 89 13.73 8.17 42.71
N TYR A 90 14.35 7.09 42.24
CA TYR A 90 15.80 6.95 42.24
C TYR A 90 16.47 7.97 41.29
N GLU A 91 17.46 8.70 41.78
CA GLU A 91 18.24 9.68 41.02
C GLU A 91 19.54 9.04 40.50
N PHE A 92 19.74 9.09 39.19
CA PHE A 92 20.98 8.69 38.55
C PHE A 92 21.95 9.87 38.62
N LYS A 93 22.96 9.77 39.51
CA LYS A 93 23.95 10.81 39.77
C LYS A 93 25.04 10.87 38.70
#